data_AF-A0A4Q2YLI6-F1
#
_entry.id   AF-A0A4Q2YLI6-F1
#
_cell.length_a   1.000
_cell.length_b   1.000
_cell.length_c   1.000
_cell.angle_alpha   90.00
_cell.angle_beta   90.00
_cell.angle_gamma   90.00
#
_symmetry.space_group_name_H-M   'P 1'
#
loop_
_entity.id
_entity.type
_entity.pdbx_description
1 polymer ?
#
loop_
_entity_poly.entity_id
_entity_poly.type
_entity_poly.pdbx_seq_one_letter_code
_entity_poly.pdbx_strand_id
1 'polypeptide(L)'
;MPRRLAPEESALWKKVAATVKPLAKAKAPLAPVAPPTVSPPKPTPRSTAVPAAAPRPATKLPPPRRTHQAATLDGHWDRRLRKGLVRPDLSIDLHGHTLASAQALLDEAIGRGLMRGARVLLVVAGRLRPGADRLPQMHGDPRPRGAIRAS
;
A
#
# COMPACT_ATOMS: atom_id res chain seq x y z
N MET A 1 20.39 -1.52 2.42
CA MET A 1 21.05 -2.38 1.44
C MET A 1 20.04 -3.37 0.87
N PRO A 2 19.89 -3.52 -0.46
CA PRO A 2 18.96 -4.49 -1.04
C PRO A 2 19.46 -5.92 -0.79
N ARG A 3 18.55 -6.81 -0.36
CA ARG A 3 18.80 -8.24 -0.13
C ARG A 3 19.00 -8.95 -1.47
N ARG A 4 20.08 -9.73 -1.63
CA ARG A 4 20.31 -10.59 -2.81
C ARG A 4 19.38 -11.80 -2.76
N LEU A 5 18.84 -12.21 -3.91
CA LEU A 5 17.98 -13.39 -4.03
C LEU A 5 18.80 -14.67 -3.80
N ALA A 6 18.24 -15.61 -3.05
CA ALA A 6 18.79 -16.95 -2.93
C ALA A 6 18.66 -17.71 -4.27
N PRO A 7 19.48 -18.74 -4.51
CA PRO A 7 19.46 -19.50 -5.77
C PRO A 7 18.08 -20.08 -6.10
N GLU A 8 17.37 -20.58 -5.09
CA GLU A 8 16.02 -21.14 -5.24
C GLU A 8 14.99 -20.06 -5.64
N GLU A 9 15.03 -18.89 -4.99
CA GLU A 9 14.18 -17.75 -5.32
C GLU A 9 14.42 -17.30 -6.77
N SER A 10 15.69 -17.27 -7.20
CA SER A 10 16.05 -16.89 -8.57
C SER A 10 15.45 -17.84 -9.63
N ALA A 11 15.40 -19.14 -9.32
CA ALA A 11 14.81 -20.14 -10.23
C ALA A 11 13.29 -19.96 -10.34
N LEU A 12 12.63 -19.63 -9.23
CA LEU A 12 11.20 -19.38 -9.19
C LEU A 12 10.83 -18.09 -9.94
N TRP A 13 11.65 -17.04 -9.79
CA TRP A 13 11.52 -15.81 -10.57
C TRP A 13 11.68 -16.03 -12.08
N LYS A 14 12.58 -16.91 -12.52
CA LYS A 14 12.72 -17.27 -13.94
C LYS A 14 11.45 -17.94 -14.50
N LYS A 15 10.80 -18.82 -13.73
CA LYS A 15 9.55 -19.48 -14.14
C LYS A 15 8.41 -18.49 -14.31
N VAL A 16 8.28 -17.53 -13.39
CA VAL A 16 7.26 -16.46 -13.47
C VAL A 16 7.57 -15.47 -14.59
N ALA A 17 8.84 -15.11 -14.79
CA ALA A 17 9.22 -14.21 -15.89
C ALA A 17 8.94 -14.80 -17.28
N ALA A 18 8.93 -16.13 -17.42
CA ALA A 18 8.63 -16.80 -18.67
C ALA A 18 7.14 -16.75 -19.07
N THR A 19 6.22 -16.47 -18.14
CA THR A 19 4.77 -16.47 -18.43
C THR A 19 4.23 -15.12 -18.91
N VAL A 20 5.04 -14.06 -18.83
CA VAL A 20 4.62 -12.70 -19.20
C VAL A 20 5.19 -12.30 -20.56
N LYS A 21 4.38 -11.62 -21.38
CA LYS A 21 4.83 -11.08 -22.67
C LYS A 21 5.63 -9.79 -22.42
N PRO A 22 6.93 -9.74 -22.72
CA PRO A 22 7.74 -8.56 -22.47
C PRO A 22 7.35 -7.41 -23.42
N LEU A 23 7.28 -6.19 -22.87
CA LEU A 23 6.93 -4.97 -23.61
C LEU A 23 8.03 -4.50 -24.57
N ALA A 24 9.29 -4.90 -24.36
CA ALA A 24 10.42 -4.60 -25.22
C ALA A 24 11.32 -5.83 -25.36
N LYS A 25 11.83 -6.07 -26.57
CA LYS A 25 12.77 -7.17 -26.86
C LYS A 25 14.10 -6.84 -26.17
N ALA A 26 14.33 -7.38 -24.98
CA ALA A 26 15.65 -7.32 -24.36
C ALA A 26 16.63 -8.05 -25.27
N LYS A 27 17.70 -7.34 -25.69
CA LYS A 27 18.81 -7.93 -26.46
C LYS A 27 19.38 -9.09 -25.64
N ALA A 28 19.44 -10.27 -26.24
CA ALA A 28 19.99 -11.46 -25.60
C ALA A 28 21.40 -11.15 -25.06
N PRO A 29 21.71 -11.47 -23.80
CA PRO A 29 23.09 -11.50 -23.35
C PRO A 29 23.81 -12.57 -24.17
N LEU A 30 24.88 -12.19 -24.86
CA LEU A 30 25.79 -13.12 -25.53
C LEU A 30 26.29 -14.11 -24.47
N ALA A 31 26.05 -15.39 -24.71
CA ALA A 31 26.60 -16.47 -23.90
C ALA A 31 28.14 -16.35 -23.89
N PRO A 32 28.79 -16.31 -22.72
CA PRO A 32 30.22 -16.50 -22.66
C PRO A 32 30.52 -17.94 -23.05
N VAL A 33 31.25 -18.09 -24.17
CA VAL A 33 31.88 -19.33 -24.60
C VAL A 33 32.73 -19.89 -23.44
N ALA A 34 32.50 -21.16 -23.11
CA ALA A 34 33.28 -21.90 -22.14
C ALA A 34 34.67 -22.26 -22.70
N PRO A 35 35.74 -22.13 -21.91
CA PRO A 35 36.95 -22.93 -22.06
C PRO A 35 37.05 -24.05 -20.99
N PRO A 36 37.90 -25.07 -21.21
CA PRO A 36 37.68 -26.45 -20.77
C PRO A 36 38.06 -26.78 -19.32
N THR A 37 37.44 -27.87 -18.86
CA THR A 37 37.75 -28.76 -17.74
C THR A 37 39.13 -28.62 -17.09
N VAL A 38 39.12 -28.29 -15.79
CA VAL A 38 40.11 -28.79 -14.82
C VAL A 38 39.35 -29.18 -13.56
N SER A 39 39.39 -30.46 -13.22
CA SER A 39 38.77 -31.06 -12.03
C SER A 39 39.85 -31.31 -10.97
N PRO A 40 39.75 -30.74 -9.76
CA PRO A 40 40.55 -31.16 -8.61
C PRO A 40 39.71 -31.93 -7.55
N PRO A 41 40.37 -32.67 -6.64
CA PRO A 41 39.92 -33.97 -6.18
C PRO A 41 38.90 -33.97 -5.02
N LYS A 42 38.23 -35.12 -4.91
CA LYS A 42 37.17 -35.50 -3.97
C LYS A 42 37.64 -35.48 -2.50
N PRO A 43 36.98 -34.74 -1.59
CA PRO A 43 37.20 -34.88 -0.15
C PRO A 43 36.45 -36.10 0.40
N THR A 44 37.12 -36.82 1.31
CA THR A 44 36.64 -37.98 2.05
C THR A 44 35.51 -37.61 3.05
N PRO A 45 34.59 -38.56 3.38
CA PRO A 45 33.44 -38.26 4.21
C PRO A 45 33.86 -38.10 5.68
N ARG A 46 33.53 -36.94 6.27
CA ARG A 46 33.65 -36.71 7.71
C ARG A 46 32.31 -37.04 8.37
N SER A 47 32.43 -37.69 9.52
CA SER A 47 31.41 -38.39 10.29
C SER A 47 30.12 -37.60 10.57
N THR A 48 29.03 -38.35 10.64
CA THR A 48 27.64 -37.96 10.88
C THR A 48 27.45 -37.21 12.19
N ALA A 49 26.92 -35.98 12.11
CA ALA A 49 26.25 -35.33 13.23
C ALA A 49 24.73 -35.43 13.01
N VAL A 50 24.04 -35.91 14.05
CA VAL A 50 22.58 -36.10 14.09
C VAL A 50 21.87 -34.76 13.83
N PRO A 51 20.87 -34.67 12.94
CA PRO A 51 20.10 -33.45 12.79
C PRO A 51 19.28 -33.19 14.06
N ALA A 52 19.47 -32.02 14.67
CA ALA A 52 18.56 -31.53 15.69
C ALA A 52 17.15 -31.39 15.09
N ALA A 53 16.15 -31.76 15.88
CA ALA A 53 14.75 -31.88 15.49
C ALA A 53 14.24 -30.69 14.64
N ALA A 54 13.55 -31.03 13.54
CA ALA A 54 12.90 -30.04 12.68
C ALA A 54 11.91 -29.19 13.50
N PRO A 55 11.90 -27.85 13.34
CA PRO A 55 10.92 -27.01 13.99
C PRO A 55 9.53 -27.38 13.46
N ARG A 56 8.59 -27.63 14.38
CA ARG A 56 7.18 -27.86 14.03
C ARG A 56 6.66 -26.71 13.16
N PRO A 57 5.91 -26.99 12.08
CA PRO A 57 5.31 -25.94 11.27
C PRO A 57 4.33 -25.15 12.16
N ALA A 58 4.59 -23.86 12.32
CA ALA A 58 3.63 -22.97 12.96
C ALA A 58 2.35 -22.98 12.13
N THR A 59 1.23 -23.37 12.75
CA THR A 59 -0.11 -23.21 12.18
C THR A 59 -0.26 -21.76 11.75
N LYS A 60 -0.34 -21.51 10.44
CA LYS A 60 -0.55 -20.17 9.89
C LYS A 60 -1.93 -19.70 10.34
N LEU A 61 -1.95 -18.80 11.32
CA LEU A 61 -3.17 -18.11 11.70
C LEU A 61 -3.74 -17.42 10.44
N PRO A 62 -5.05 -17.52 10.15
CA PRO A 62 -5.64 -16.82 9.03
C PRO A 62 -5.30 -15.33 9.12
N PRO A 63 -5.01 -14.67 7.98
CA PRO A 63 -4.62 -13.27 8.00
C PRO A 63 -5.72 -12.45 8.67
N PRO A 64 -5.35 -11.48 9.54
CA PRO A 64 -6.33 -10.68 10.25
C PRO A 64 -7.28 -10.01 9.26
N ARG A 65 -8.58 -10.09 9.54
CA ARG A 65 -9.64 -9.49 8.71
C ARG A 65 -9.36 -7.99 8.60
N ARG A 66 -9.10 -7.49 7.40
CA ARG A 66 -8.87 -6.06 7.17
C ARG A 66 -10.13 -5.31 7.60
N THR A 67 -10.03 -4.52 8.67
CA THR A 67 -11.06 -3.54 9.03
C THR A 67 -11.09 -2.46 7.94
N HIS A 68 -12.16 -1.68 7.81
CA HIS A 68 -12.19 -0.53 6.89
C HIS A 68 -11.03 0.47 7.13
N GLN A 69 -10.51 0.51 8.36
CA GLN A 69 -9.32 1.28 8.73
C GLN A 69 -8.00 0.67 8.22
N ALA A 70 -7.98 -0.64 7.97
CA ALA A 70 -6.85 -1.40 7.40
C ALA A 70 -7.02 -1.69 5.89
N ALA A 71 -8.13 -1.26 5.30
CA ALA A 71 -8.37 -1.32 3.86
C ALA A 71 -7.69 -0.12 3.19
N THR A 72 -6.37 -0.13 3.19
CA THR A 72 -5.56 0.85 2.47
C THR A 72 -5.46 0.50 0.98
N LEU A 73 -4.95 1.43 0.18
CA LEU A 73 -4.69 1.19 -1.24
C LEU A 73 -3.53 0.19 -1.39
N ASP A 74 -2.93 0.14 -2.58
CA ASP A 74 -1.66 -0.57 -2.70
C ASP A 74 -0.53 0.17 -1.95
N GLY A 75 0.50 -0.58 -1.55
CA GLY A 75 1.63 -0.01 -0.79
C GLY A 75 2.44 1.04 -1.57
N HIS A 76 2.23 1.18 -2.87
CA HIS A 76 2.86 2.22 -3.70
C HIS A 76 2.08 3.54 -3.59
N TRP A 77 0.76 3.51 -3.77
CA TRP A 77 -0.16 4.63 -3.60
C TRP A 77 -0.11 5.19 -2.19
N ASP A 78 -0.13 4.33 -1.16
CA ASP A 78 0.00 4.78 0.23
C ASP A 78 1.29 5.55 0.48
N ARG A 79 2.40 5.06 -0.08
CA ARG A 79 3.70 5.72 0.04
C ARG A 79 3.72 7.06 -0.69
N ARG A 80 3.09 7.16 -1.85
CA ARG A 80 3.00 8.42 -2.61
C ARG A 80 2.12 9.44 -1.90
N LEU A 81 0.96 9.03 -1.40
CA LEU A 81 0.05 9.87 -0.62
C LEU A 81 0.74 10.39 0.65
N ARG A 82 1.37 9.51 1.43
CA ARG A 82 2.11 9.89 2.65
C ARG A 82 3.24 10.87 2.39
N LYS A 83 3.91 10.79 1.24
CA LYS A 83 4.98 11.71 0.86
C LYS A 83 4.47 13.02 0.24
N GLY A 84 3.16 13.19 0.06
CA GLY A 84 2.59 14.35 -0.64
C GLY A 84 2.93 14.39 -2.13
N LEU A 85 3.27 13.25 -2.74
CA LEU A 85 3.64 13.14 -4.17
C LEU A 85 2.43 12.99 -5.10
N VAL A 86 1.23 13.08 -4.55
CA VAL A 86 -0.02 12.95 -5.28
C VAL A 86 -0.72 14.29 -5.24
N ARG A 87 -0.92 14.91 -6.40
CA ARG A 87 -1.69 16.13 -6.53
C ARG A 87 -3.17 15.76 -6.67
N PRO A 88 -4.08 16.35 -5.89
CA PRO A 88 -5.51 16.12 -6.06
C PRO A 88 -6.02 16.79 -7.34
N ASP A 89 -6.96 16.12 -8.00
CA ASP A 89 -7.65 16.64 -9.20
C ASP A 89 -8.77 17.62 -8.80
N LEU A 90 -9.40 17.34 -7.65
CA LEU A 90 -10.51 18.09 -7.09
C LEU A 90 -10.30 18.24 -5.59
N SER A 91 -10.66 19.41 -5.05
CA SER A 91 -10.66 19.67 -3.61
C SER A 91 -12.05 20.10 -3.18
N ILE A 92 -12.50 19.57 -2.05
CA ILE A 92 -13.81 19.84 -1.47
C ILE A 92 -13.59 20.31 -0.04
N ASP A 93 -14.10 21.49 0.28
CA ASP A 93 -14.10 21.99 1.64
C ASP A 93 -15.47 21.74 2.27
N LEU A 94 -15.47 20.95 3.34
CA LEU A 94 -16.65 20.63 4.12
C LEU A 94 -16.64 21.39 5.45
N HIS A 95 -15.76 22.39 5.63
CA HIS A 95 -15.79 23.22 6.82
C HIS A 95 -17.15 23.92 6.98
N GLY A 96 -17.61 24.08 8.22
CA GLY A 96 -18.85 24.80 8.51
C GLY A 96 -20.15 24.15 8.01
N HIS A 97 -20.08 23.04 7.27
CA HIS A 97 -21.25 22.28 6.84
C HIS A 97 -21.81 21.43 8.00
N THR A 98 -23.14 21.31 8.04
CA THR A 98 -23.81 20.27 8.84
C THR A 98 -23.61 18.90 8.17
N LEU A 99 -23.83 17.80 8.88
CA LEU A 99 -23.75 16.45 8.30
C LEU A 99 -24.54 16.31 7.01
N ALA A 100 -25.81 16.68 7.04
CA ALA A 100 -26.69 16.56 5.88
C ALA A 100 -26.17 17.36 4.68
N SER A 101 -25.76 18.62 4.90
CA SER A 101 -25.22 19.46 3.82
C SER A 101 -23.85 18.99 3.31
N ALA A 102 -23.00 18.47 4.21
CA ALA A 102 -21.69 17.94 3.85
C ALA A 102 -21.82 16.64 3.04
N GLN A 103 -22.78 15.78 3.40
CA GLN A 103 -23.08 14.55 2.67
C GLN A 103 -23.57 14.88 1.26
N ALA A 104 -24.56 15.77 1.12
CA ALA A 104 -25.07 16.17 -0.19
C ALA A 104 -23.97 16.77 -1.08
N LEU A 105 -23.13 17.64 -0.52
CA LEU A 105 -22.00 18.23 -1.23
C LEU A 105 -20.95 17.20 -1.65
N LEU A 106 -20.66 16.23 -0.76
CA LEU A 106 -19.72 15.15 -1.05
C LEU A 106 -20.23 14.25 -2.18
N ASP A 107 -21.51 13.85 -2.14
CA ASP A 107 -22.14 13.01 -3.16
C ASP A 107 -22.09 13.68 -4.54
N GLU A 108 -22.44 14.97 -4.61
CA GLU A 108 -22.37 15.73 -5.85
C GLU A 108 -20.93 15.84 -6.38
N ALA A 109 -19.97 16.10 -5.49
CA ALA A 109 -18.58 16.25 -5.87
C ALA A 109 -17.94 14.93 -6.34
N ILE A 110 -18.32 13.80 -5.74
CA ILE A 110 -17.94 12.47 -6.23
C ILE A 110 -18.51 12.23 -7.62
N GLY A 111 -19.80 12.53 -7.84
CA GLY A 111 -20.44 12.42 -9.15
C GLY A 111 -19.71 13.22 -10.22
N ARG A 112 -19.42 14.50 -9.95
CA ARG A 112 -18.61 15.35 -10.84
C ARG A 112 -17.20 14.79 -11.07
N GLY A 113 -16.57 14.25 -10.04
CA GLY A 113 -15.24 13.64 -10.13
C GLY A 113 -15.23 12.43 -11.05
N LEU A 114 -16.21 11.54 -10.91
CA LEU A 114 -16.35 10.36 -11.77
C LEU A 114 -16.56 10.76 -13.23
N MET A 115 -17.44 11.72 -13.51
CA MET A 115 -17.68 12.23 -14.87
C MET A 115 -16.42 12.82 -15.50
N ARG A 116 -15.53 13.43 -14.70
CA ARG A 116 -14.26 14.00 -15.15
C ARG A 116 -13.10 12.99 -15.16
N GLY A 117 -13.34 11.75 -14.74
CA GLY A 117 -12.31 10.73 -14.61
C GLY A 117 -11.27 11.02 -13.52
N ALA A 118 -11.60 11.90 -12.56
CA ALA A 118 -10.73 12.26 -11.44
C ALA A 118 -10.33 11.01 -10.65
N ARG A 119 -9.04 10.94 -10.29
CA ARG A 119 -8.47 9.81 -9.56
C ARG A 119 -8.29 10.13 -8.09
N VAL A 120 -8.11 11.41 -7.76
CA VAL A 120 -7.81 11.83 -6.40
C VAL A 120 -8.63 13.07 -6.03
N LEU A 121 -9.44 12.93 -4.97
CA LEU A 121 -10.17 14.02 -4.34
C LEU A 121 -9.56 14.33 -2.98
N LEU A 122 -9.30 15.61 -2.71
CA LEU A 122 -8.95 16.11 -1.38
C LEU A 122 -10.22 16.56 -0.67
N VAL A 123 -10.47 16.05 0.53
CA VAL A 123 -11.62 16.46 1.36
C VAL A 123 -11.10 17.14 2.63
N VAL A 124 -11.54 18.37 2.86
CA VAL A 124 -11.16 19.19 4.02
C VAL A 124 -12.35 19.28 4.97
N ALA A 125 -12.38 18.46 6.01
CA ALA A 125 -13.50 18.42 6.97
C ALA A 125 -13.28 19.28 8.24
N GLY A 126 -12.21 20.08 8.26
CA GLY A 126 -11.78 20.83 9.44
C GLY A 126 -11.28 19.94 10.59
N ARG A 127 -10.74 20.59 11.62
CA ARG A 127 -10.45 19.96 12.91
C ARG A 127 -11.07 20.81 14.01
N LEU A 128 -11.86 20.19 14.89
CA LEU A 128 -12.44 20.90 16.02
C LEU A 128 -11.35 21.21 17.06
N ARG A 129 -11.39 22.42 17.63
CA ARG A 129 -10.52 22.76 18.76
C ARG A 129 -10.92 21.90 19.98
N PRO A 130 -9.96 21.36 20.75
CA PRO A 130 -10.26 20.67 22.00
C PRO A 130 -11.10 21.58 22.92
N GLY A 131 -12.26 21.11 23.39
CA GLY A 131 -13.15 21.87 24.27
C GLY A 131 -14.20 22.74 23.56
N ALA A 132 -14.18 22.86 22.22
CA ALA A 132 -15.22 23.57 21.48
C ALA A 132 -16.57 22.84 21.47
N ASP A 133 -16.58 21.57 21.86
CA ASP A 133 -17.77 20.75 22.12
C ASP A 133 -18.45 21.09 23.46
N ARG A 134 -17.74 21.75 24.38
CA ARG A 134 -18.21 22.05 25.74
C ARG A 134 -18.74 23.48 25.89
N LEU A 135 -18.64 24.31 24.86
CA LEU A 135 -19.15 25.66 24.91
C LEU A 135 -20.69 25.63 24.86
N PRO A 136 -21.40 26.26 25.82
CA PRO A 136 -22.85 26.31 25.80
C PRO A 136 -23.34 26.92 24.48
N GLN A 137 -24.32 26.27 23.86
CA GLN A 137 -24.98 26.78 22.66
C GLN A 137 -25.80 28.02 23.05
N MET A 138 -25.23 29.20 22.87
CA MET A 138 -26.00 30.44 22.96
C MET A 138 -26.96 30.50 21.76
N HIS A 139 -28.24 30.74 22.00
CA HIS A 139 -29.24 30.91 20.95
C HIS A 139 -28.82 32.06 20.01
N GLY A 140 -28.53 31.73 18.75
CA GLY A 140 -28.16 32.70 17.71
C GLY A 140 -26.67 32.82 17.39
N ASP A 141 -25.79 32.20 18.18
CA ASP A 141 -24.34 32.26 17.91
C ASP A 141 -23.93 31.23 16.83
N PRO A 142 -23.13 31.61 15.82
CA PRO A 142 -22.73 30.69 14.78
C PRO A 142 -21.93 29.53 15.40
N ARG A 143 -22.43 28.30 15.17
CA ARG A 143 -21.87 27.06 15.73
C ARG A 143 -20.33 27.03 15.60
N PRO A 144 -19.62 26.53 16.64
CA PRO A 144 -18.16 26.45 16.60
C PRO A 144 -17.71 25.67 15.37
N ARG A 145 -16.99 26.38 14.48
CA ARG A 145 -16.55 25.87 13.19
C ARG A 145 -15.55 24.72 13.39
N GLY A 146 -15.64 23.68 12.55
CA GLY A 146 -14.49 22.82 12.29
C GLY A 146 -14.64 21.30 12.42
N ALA A 147 -15.83 20.73 12.54
CA ALA A 147 -16.00 19.29 12.29
C ALA A 147 -17.46 18.97 11.96
N ILE A 148 -17.69 18.17 10.93
CA ILE A 148 -18.99 17.59 10.62
C ILE A 148 -19.39 16.72 11.83
N ARG A 149 -20.53 17.01 12.47
CA ARG A 149 -21.06 16.23 13.60
C ARG A 149 -22.19 15.34 13.14
N ALA A 150 -22.25 14.10 13.66
CA ALA A 150 -23.45 13.29 13.59
C ALA A 150 -24.62 14.06 14.24
N SER A 151 -25.69 14.27 13.48
CA SER A 151 -26.98 14.78 13.97
C SER A 151 -27.77 13.65 14.62
#